data_AF-A0A9Q7V0E6-F1
#
_entry.id   AF-A0A9Q7V0E6-F1
#
_cell.length_a   1.000
_cell.length_b   1.000
_cell.length_c   1.000
_cell.angle_alpha   90.00
_cell.angle_beta   90.00
_cell.angle_gamma   90.00
#
_symmetry.space_group_name_H-M   'P 1'
#
loop_
_entity.id
_entity.type
_entity.pdbx_description
1 polymer ?
#
loop_
_entity_poly.entity_id
_entity_poly.type
_entity_poly.pdbx_seq_one_letter_code
_entity_poly.pdbx_strand_id
1 'polypeptide(L)'
;MHPYLIACALAVCAGITQAATTELPPAVAQASRHAMAACQEYMHDDADEYRSCIDAVAREIPRERRDTTARLLGHYYYAWVGANSSARLSLPGAEAAARVYLREFRALQRELGVDDKTLCKAVEGDCGQRVGVIEKMERER
;
A
#
# COMPACT_ATOMS: atom_id res chain seq x y z
N MET A 1 27.10 -58.90 -26.38
CA MET A 1 25.63 -59.01 -26.48
C MET A 1 25.11 -59.55 -25.15
N HIS A 2 24.56 -58.68 -24.31
CA HIS A 2 23.85 -58.99 -23.07
C HIS A 2 22.64 -58.06 -22.98
N PRO A 3 21.43 -58.56 -22.70
CA PRO A 3 20.20 -57.81 -22.92
C PRO A 3 19.54 -57.29 -21.61
N TYR A 4 18.59 -56.37 -21.81
CA TYR A 4 17.48 -55.96 -20.92
C TYR A 4 17.79 -55.02 -19.74
N LEU A 5 17.41 -53.74 -19.88
CA LEU A 5 16.14 -53.11 -19.45
C LEU A 5 16.16 -52.74 -17.96
N ILE A 6 16.43 -51.46 -17.68
CA ILE A 6 16.07 -50.80 -16.42
C ILE A 6 15.03 -49.75 -16.75
N ALA A 7 13.77 -50.06 -16.40
CA ALA A 7 12.73 -49.08 -16.22
C ALA A 7 13.05 -48.25 -14.96
N CYS A 8 12.92 -46.92 -15.03
CA CYS A 8 12.76 -46.14 -13.81
C CYS A 8 12.10 -44.78 -14.06
N ALA A 9 10.99 -44.61 -13.36
CA ALA A 9 10.44 -43.36 -12.81
C ALA A 9 9.99 -42.26 -13.80
N LEU A 10 8.68 -42.27 -14.07
CA LEU A 10 7.90 -41.05 -14.30
C LEU A 10 8.04 -40.15 -13.08
N ALA A 11 8.93 -39.16 -13.15
CA ALA A 11 9.00 -38.08 -12.19
C ALA A 11 7.80 -37.15 -12.41
N VAL A 12 6.76 -37.34 -11.61
CA VAL A 12 5.68 -36.37 -11.44
C VAL A 12 6.31 -35.12 -10.81
N CYS A 13 6.63 -34.12 -11.63
CA CYS A 13 6.89 -32.77 -11.19
C CYS A 13 5.58 -32.17 -10.67
N ALA A 14 5.21 -32.54 -9.44
CA ALA A 14 4.27 -31.77 -8.65
C ALA A 14 4.94 -30.42 -8.38
N GLY A 15 4.67 -29.44 -9.24
CA GLY A 15 5.01 -28.05 -9.02
C GLY A 15 4.31 -27.59 -7.76
N ILE A 16 5.05 -27.59 -6.65
CA ILE A 16 4.64 -26.91 -5.43
C ILE A 16 4.76 -25.43 -5.76
N THR A 17 3.66 -24.84 -6.25
CA THR A 17 3.55 -23.40 -6.37
C THR A 17 3.52 -22.85 -4.94
N GLN A 18 4.70 -22.60 -4.36
CA GLN A 18 4.81 -21.76 -3.19
C GLN A 18 4.25 -20.41 -3.59
N ALA A 19 3.02 -20.12 -3.14
CA ALA A 19 2.48 -18.78 -3.19
C ALA A 19 3.50 -17.89 -2.48
N ALA A 20 4.23 -17.09 -3.26
CA ALA A 20 5.19 -16.16 -2.72
C ALA A 20 4.44 -15.26 -1.73
N THR A 21 4.76 -15.38 -0.45
CA THR A 21 4.30 -14.42 0.55
C THR A 21 4.97 -13.10 0.19
N THR A 22 4.24 -12.19 -0.44
CA THR A 22 4.79 -10.87 -0.78
C THR A 22 5.04 -10.13 0.53
N GLU A 23 6.30 -10.08 0.98
CA GLU A 23 6.66 -9.29 2.15
C GLU A 23 6.50 -7.80 1.84
N LEU A 24 6.04 -7.03 2.82
CA LEU A 24 5.91 -5.59 2.68
C LEU A 24 7.31 -4.96 2.59
N PRO A 25 7.66 -4.22 1.51
CA PRO A 25 8.96 -3.58 1.43
C PRO A 25 9.18 -2.61 2.59
N PRO A 26 10.33 -2.63 3.30
CA PRO A 26 10.56 -1.78 4.48
C PRO A 26 10.39 -0.28 4.22
N ALA A 27 10.70 0.16 2.99
CA ALA A 27 10.53 1.54 2.54
C ALA A 27 9.08 2.02 2.59
N VAL A 28 8.09 1.12 2.45
CA VAL A 28 6.67 1.46 2.59
C VAL A 28 6.39 1.91 4.02
N ALA A 29 6.69 1.06 5.01
CA ALA A 29 6.43 1.39 6.42
C ALA A 29 7.25 2.62 6.89
N GLN A 30 8.48 2.77 6.42
CA GLN A 30 9.30 3.94 6.73
C GLN A 30 8.70 5.24 6.16
N ALA A 31 8.25 5.22 4.90
CA ALA A 31 7.65 6.38 4.27
C ALA A 31 6.29 6.74 4.91
N SER A 32 5.48 5.75 5.30
CA SER A 32 4.24 5.98 6.04
C SER A 32 4.48 6.74 7.34
N ARG A 33 5.49 6.31 8.13
CA ARG A 33 5.86 7.00 9.38
C ARG A 33 6.39 8.40 9.14
N HIS A 34 7.16 8.60 8.06
CA HIS A 34 7.66 9.92 7.70
C HIS A 34 6.51 10.87 7.34
N ALA A 35 5.58 10.43 6.50
CA ALA A 35 4.40 11.20 6.13
C ALA A 35 3.54 11.56 7.36
N MET A 36 3.43 10.63 8.32
CA MET A 36 2.77 10.90 9.60
C MET A 36 3.44 12.00 10.40
N ALA A 37 4.74 11.86 10.63
CA ALA A 37 5.51 12.84 11.39
C ALA A 37 5.49 14.23 10.73
N ALA A 38 5.48 14.28 9.40
CA ALA A 38 5.53 15.53 8.66
C ALA A 38 4.18 16.22 8.52
N CYS A 39 3.08 15.47 8.34
CA CYS A 39 1.82 16.07 7.88
C CYS A 39 0.62 15.89 8.81
N GLN A 40 0.67 15.03 9.84
CA GLN A 40 -0.50 14.77 10.69
C GLN A 40 -1.03 16.03 11.40
N GLU A 41 -0.16 16.99 11.72
CA GLU A 41 -0.53 18.23 12.40
C GLU A 41 -1.40 19.16 11.53
N TYR A 42 -1.35 19.06 10.21
CA TYR A 42 -2.14 19.94 9.33
C TYR A 42 -3.60 19.47 9.12
N MET A 43 -4.05 18.51 9.93
CA MET A 43 -5.38 17.89 9.83
C MET A 43 -6.26 18.36 10.99
N HIS A 44 -6.71 19.62 10.95
CA HIS A 44 -7.42 20.27 12.06
C HIS A 44 -8.76 20.90 11.65
N ASP A 45 -8.72 21.91 10.78
CA ASP A 45 -9.90 22.69 10.38
C ASP A 45 -10.50 22.19 9.06
N ASP A 46 -9.64 21.87 8.11
CA ASP A 46 -9.97 21.21 6.85
C ASP A 46 -8.80 20.31 6.40
N ALA A 47 -8.99 19.63 5.27
CA ALA A 47 -7.98 18.76 4.70
C ALA A 47 -7.04 19.44 3.68
N ASP A 48 -7.17 20.74 3.39
CA ASP A 48 -6.43 21.39 2.30
C ASP A 48 -4.97 21.66 2.66
N GLU A 49 -4.68 22.09 3.90
CA GLU A 49 -3.30 22.21 4.39
C GLU A 49 -2.62 20.84 4.48
N TYR A 50 -3.35 19.84 5.01
CA TYR A 50 -2.90 18.45 5.00
C TYR A 50 -2.53 17.97 3.60
N ARG A 51 -3.38 18.21 2.61
CA ARG A 51 -3.12 17.82 1.22
C ARG A 51 -1.89 18.52 0.65
N SER A 52 -1.77 19.82 0.92
CA SER A 52 -0.62 20.61 0.48
C SER A 52 0.68 20.06 1.05
N CYS A 53 0.69 19.66 2.33
CA CYS A 53 1.84 19.00 2.97
C CYS A 53 2.15 17.64 2.31
N ILE A 54 1.15 16.77 2.16
CA ILE A 54 1.32 15.45 1.54
C ILE A 54 1.91 15.59 0.13
N ASP A 55 1.38 16.49 -0.69
CA ASP A 55 1.84 16.69 -2.05
C ASP A 55 3.27 17.29 -2.09
N ALA A 56 3.61 18.15 -1.14
CA ALA A 56 4.96 18.70 -1.01
C ALA A 56 5.99 17.61 -0.67
N VAL A 57 5.73 16.81 0.36
CA VAL A 57 6.61 15.70 0.77
C VAL A 57 6.74 14.67 -0.36
N ALA A 58 5.67 14.39 -1.11
CA ALA A 58 5.71 13.47 -2.25
C ALA A 58 6.63 13.96 -3.39
N ARG A 59 6.74 15.28 -3.59
CA ARG A 59 7.65 15.88 -4.58
C ARG A 59 9.12 15.76 -4.17
N GLU A 60 9.40 15.70 -2.88
CA GLU A 60 10.76 15.56 -2.34
C GLU A 60 11.28 14.12 -2.37
N ILE A 61 10.42 13.12 -2.59
CA ILE A 61 10.84 11.73 -2.76
C ILE A 61 11.65 11.61 -4.07
N PRO A 62 12.96 11.26 -4.01
CA PRO A 62 13.79 11.20 -5.21
C PRO A 62 13.27 10.16 -6.19
N ARG A 63 13.28 10.47 -7.49
CA ARG A 63 12.63 9.66 -8.53
C ARG A 63 13.52 8.58 -9.16
N GLU A 64 14.83 8.71 -9.00
CA GLU A 64 15.81 7.81 -9.62
C GLU A 64 16.23 6.64 -8.71
N ARG A 65 15.62 6.51 -7.53
CA ARG A 65 15.97 5.45 -6.58
C ARG A 65 15.20 4.18 -6.88
N ARG A 66 15.85 3.04 -6.66
CA ARG A 66 15.20 1.72 -6.77
C ARG A 66 14.00 1.55 -5.83
N ASP A 67 13.98 2.24 -4.69
CA ASP A 67 12.92 2.18 -3.68
C ASP A 67 11.83 3.26 -3.83
N THR A 68 11.89 4.10 -4.88
CA THR A 68 10.96 5.23 -5.08
C THR A 68 9.50 4.80 -5.06
N THR A 69 9.11 3.78 -5.83
CA THR A 69 7.71 3.30 -5.87
C THR A 69 7.23 2.85 -4.49
N ALA A 70 8.08 2.15 -3.73
CA ALA A 70 7.74 1.70 -2.38
C ALA A 70 7.59 2.87 -1.39
N ARG A 71 8.44 3.90 -1.49
CA ARG A 71 8.33 5.12 -0.67
C ARG A 71 7.05 5.89 -0.99
N LEU A 72 6.73 6.07 -2.28
CA LEU A 72 5.49 6.72 -2.70
C LEU A 72 4.26 5.91 -2.24
N LEU A 73 4.31 4.57 -2.29
CA LEU A 73 3.23 3.73 -1.80
C LEU A 73 2.97 3.97 -0.31
N GLY A 74 4.02 3.94 0.52
CA GLY A 74 3.88 4.20 1.96
C GLY A 74 3.35 5.60 2.25
N HIS A 75 3.90 6.60 1.55
CA HIS A 75 3.50 8.00 1.67
C HIS A 75 2.00 8.19 1.38
N TYR A 76 1.52 7.76 0.21
CA TYR A 76 0.13 7.94 -0.15
C TYR A 76 -0.82 6.99 0.58
N TYR A 77 -0.36 5.81 0.99
CA TYR A 77 -1.16 4.93 1.83
C TYR A 77 -1.43 5.59 3.19
N TYR A 78 -0.42 6.19 3.82
CA TYR A 78 -0.64 6.97 5.03
C TYR A 78 -1.53 8.20 4.77
N ALA A 79 -1.34 8.90 3.65
CA ALA A 79 -2.18 10.03 3.25
C ALA A 79 -3.68 9.66 3.23
N TRP A 80 -3.98 8.48 2.67
CA TRP A 80 -5.32 7.91 2.71
C TRP A 80 -5.78 7.57 4.13
N VAL A 81 -4.94 6.93 4.96
CA VAL A 81 -5.31 6.59 6.36
C VAL A 81 -5.69 7.83 7.16
N GLY A 82 -4.90 8.90 7.06
CA GLY A 82 -5.17 10.17 7.75
C GLY A 82 -6.47 10.79 7.26
N ALA A 83 -6.61 10.96 5.94
CA ALA A 83 -7.81 11.53 5.34
C ALA A 83 -9.08 10.73 5.64
N ASN A 84 -9.03 9.39 5.56
CA ASN A 84 -10.15 8.52 5.85
C ASN A 84 -10.57 8.58 7.33
N SER A 85 -9.59 8.67 8.24
CA SER A 85 -9.87 8.83 9.67
C SER A 85 -10.58 10.15 9.96
N SER A 86 -10.15 11.24 9.33
CA SER A 86 -10.78 12.56 9.46
C SER A 86 -12.15 12.64 8.77
N ALA A 87 -12.33 11.94 7.65
CA ALA A 87 -13.62 11.85 6.96
C ALA A 87 -14.70 11.24 7.87
N ARG A 88 -14.34 10.26 8.71
CA ARG A 88 -15.26 9.69 9.72
C ARG A 88 -15.71 10.70 10.77
N LEU A 89 -14.93 11.75 10.98
CA LEU A 89 -15.23 12.87 11.87
C LEU A 89 -15.90 14.04 11.13
N SER A 90 -16.29 13.84 9.87
CA SER A 90 -16.90 14.85 9.01
C SER A 90 -16.05 16.10 8.80
N LEU A 91 -14.72 15.97 8.85
CA LEU A 91 -13.82 17.08 8.53
C LEU A 91 -14.01 17.49 7.06
N PRO A 92 -14.22 18.78 6.76
CA PRO A 92 -14.36 19.27 5.40
C PRO A 92 -13.18 18.86 4.49
N GLY A 93 -13.49 18.43 3.26
CA GLY A 93 -12.49 18.03 2.27
C GLY A 93 -11.82 16.66 2.49
N ALA A 94 -11.91 16.08 3.69
CA ALA A 94 -11.21 14.85 4.03
C ALA A 94 -11.67 13.63 3.20
N GLU A 95 -12.97 13.51 2.91
CA GLU A 95 -13.47 12.43 2.05
C GLU A 95 -12.94 12.55 0.62
N ALA A 96 -12.95 13.76 0.06
CA ALA A 96 -12.41 14.02 -1.28
C ALA A 96 -10.90 13.70 -1.33
N ALA A 97 -10.15 14.11 -0.30
CA ALA A 97 -8.74 13.77 -0.14
C ALA A 97 -8.51 12.26 -0.07
N ALA A 98 -9.31 11.54 0.73
CA ALA A 98 -9.22 10.08 0.82
C ALA A 98 -9.47 9.42 -0.54
N ARG A 99 -10.47 9.87 -1.31
CA ARG A 99 -10.72 9.33 -2.66
C ARG A 99 -9.55 9.57 -3.63
N VAL A 100 -8.87 10.72 -3.51
CA VAL A 100 -7.65 11.03 -4.27
C VAL A 100 -6.54 10.06 -3.90
N TYR A 101 -6.18 9.97 -2.63
CA TYR A 101 -5.04 9.13 -2.21
C TYR A 101 -5.30 7.64 -2.37
N LEU A 102 -6.57 7.21 -2.31
CA LEU A 102 -6.94 5.84 -2.72
C LEU A 102 -6.56 5.54 -4.16
N ARG A 103 -6.75 6.49 -5.10
CA ARG A 103 -6.29 6.29 -6.49
C ARG A 103 -4.77 6.20 -6.57
N GLU A 104 -4.09 7.13 -5.91
CA GLU A 104 -2.62 7.24 -5.96
C GLU A 104 -1.94 5.98 -5.41
N PHE A 105 -2.28 5.56 -4.18
CA PHE A 105 -1.62 4.39 -3.59
C PHE A 105 -1.98 3.10 -4.33
N ARG A 106 -3.22 2.98 -4.87
CA ARG A 106 -3.65 1.77 -5.59
C ARG A 106 -2.85 1.52 -6.85
N ALA A 107 -2.46 2.56 -7.58
CA ALA A 107 -1.60 2.42 -8.75
C ALA A 107 -0.25 1.79 -8.37
N LEU A 108 0.38 2.33 -7.33
CA LEU A 108 1.69 1.90 -6.83
C LEU A 108 1.64 0.51 -6.17
N GLN A 109 0.56 0.23 -5.46
CA GLN A 109 0.32 -1.05 -4.83
C GLN A 109 0.25 -2.19 -5.85
N ARG A 110 -0.47 -1.97 -6.97
CA ARG A 110 -0.55 -2.93 -8.07
C ARG A 110 0.79 -3.13 -8.77
N GLU A 111 1.54 -2.06 -8.98
CA GLU A 111 2.90 -2.13 -9.56
C GLU A 111 3.84 -3.00 -8.71
N LEU A 112 3.73 -2.90 -7.38
CA LEU A 112 4.56 -3.68 -6.44
C LEU A 112 3.98 -5.05 -6.09
N GLY A 113 2.78 -5.41 -6.57
CA GLY A 113 2.14 -6.69 -6.27
C GLY A 113 1.83 -6.91 -4.79
N VAL A 114 1.60 -5.84 -4.01
CA VAL A 114 1.34 -5.90 -2.57
C VAL A 114 -0.18 -5.98 -2.33
N ASP A 115 -0.66 -7.02 -1.66
CA ASP A 115 -2.09 -7.11 -1.32
C ASP A 115 -2.50 -6.18 -0.16
N ASP A 116 -3.80 -5.97 0.05
CA ASP A 116 -4.33 -5.05 1.07
C ASP A 116 -4.01 -5.48 2.51
N LYS A 117 -4.01 -6.78 2.79
CA LYS A 117 -3.69 -7.32 4.12
C LYS A 117 -2.21 -7.15 4.45
N THR A 118 -1.36 -7.08 3.43
CA THR A 118 0.06 -6.83 3.57
C THR A 118 0.32 -5.33 3.69
N LEU A 119 -0.28 -4.50 2.82
CA LEU A 119 -0.15 -3.04 2.87
C LEU A 119 -0.66 -2.46 4.20
N CYS A 120 -1.76 -2.99 4.73
CA CYS A 120 -2.38 -2.44 5.93
C CYS A 120 -1.43 -2.38 7.14
N LYS A 121 -0.44 -3.30 7.19
CA LYS A 121 0.55 -3.40 8.27
C LYS A 121 1.55 -2.24 8.26
N ALA A 122 1.59 -1.44 7.20
CA ALA A 122 2.49 -0.27 7.10
C ALA A 122 2.17 0.84 8.10
N VAL A 123 0.94 0.88 8.63
CA VAL A 123 0.47 1.85 9.62
C VAL A 123 -0.23 1.08 10.73
N GLU A 124 0.05 1.40 11.98
CA GLU A 124 -0.56 0.76 13.15
C GLU A 124 -2.08 1.03 13.23
N GLY A 125 -2.78 0.24 14.06
CA GLY A 125 -4.23 0.32 14.23
C GLY A 125 -4.99 -0.79 13.49
N ASP A 126 -6.31 -0.69 13.45
CA ASP A 126 -7.19 -1.75 12.93
C ASP A 126 -7.00 -1.94 11.41
N CYS A 127 -6.26 -3.00 11.05
CA CYS A 127 -6.04 -3.38 9.65
C CYS A 127 -7.32 -3.88 9.00
N GLY A 128 -8.13 -4.70 9.69
CA GLY A 128 -9.33 -5.30 9.13
C GLY A 128 -10.36 -4.24 8.74
N GLN A 129 -10.53 -3.24 9.60
CA GLN A 129 -11.37 -2.09 9.30
C GLN A 129 -10.90 -1.34 8.05
N ARG A 130 -9.58 -1.09 7.92
CA ARG A 130 -9.02 -0.37 6.77
C ARG A 130 -9.21 -1.13 5.46
N VAL A 131 -8.96 -2.44 5.45
CA VAL A 131 -9.21 -3.29 4.28
C VAL A 131 -10.68 -3.21 3.87
N GLY A 132 -11.62 -3.35 4.82
CA GLY A 132 -13.05 -3.26 4.52
C GLY A 132 -13.49 -1.90 3.98
N VAL A 133 -12.89 -0.80 4.44
CA VAL A 133 -13.18 0.55 3.92
C VAL A 133 -12.64 0.72 2.49
N ILE A 134 -11.43 0.23 2.22
CA ILE A 134 -10.86 0.26 0.86
C ILE A 134 -11.80 -0.45 -0.11
N GLU A 135 -12.20 -1.69 0.21
CA GLU A 135 -13.12 -2.47 -0.62
C GLU A 135 -14.46 -1.76 -0.82
N LYS A 136 -14.99 -1.11 0.24
CA LYS A 136 -16.23 -0.33 0.14
C LYS A 136 -16.08 0.85 -0.82
N MET A 137 -15.05 1.67 -0.65
CA MET A 137 -14.82 2.85 -1.48
C MET A 137 -14.60 2.48 -2.96
N GLU A 138 -14.04 1.30 -3.25
CA GLU A 138 -13.87 0.81 -4.62
C GLU A 138 -15.16 0.35 -5.28
N ARG A 139 -16.13 -0.16 -4.50
CA ARG A 139 -17.46 -0.50 -5.02
C ARG A 139 -18.33 0.72 -5.30
N GLU A 140 -18.03 1.85 -4.67
CA GLU A 140 -18.77 3.11 -4.81
C GLU A 140 -18.20 4.03 -5.91
N ARG A 141 -17.26 3.53 -6.72
CA ARG A 141 -16.65 4.28 -7.83
C ARG A 141 -17.53 4.35 -9.06
#